data_AF-A0A7W3AP90-F1
#
_entry.id   AF-A0A7W3AP90-F1
#
_cell.length_a   1.000
_cell.length_b   1.000
_cell.length_c   1.000
_cell.angle_alpha   90.00
_cell.angle_beta   90.00
_cell.angle_gamma   90.00
#
_symmetry.space_group_name_H-M   'P 1'
#
loop_
_entity.id
_entity.type
_entity.pdbx_description
1 polymer ?
#
loop_
_entity_poly.entity_id
_entity_poly.type
_entity_poly.pdbx_seq_one_letter_code
_entity_poly.pdbx_strand_id
1 'polypeptide(L)'
;MHRIDTLTAVKDKFGPGKNGFTDGNLRTGRLATWLNSAMWDAIQEEICGVIENAGIELNKEEHDQLYKAILLLVGGAINEEALLIKNNLSDVEDKDEAV
;
A
#
# COMPACT_ATOMS: atom_id res chain seq x y z
N MET A 1 -4.79 8.09 -5.99
CA MET A 1 -4.29 8.52 -4.67
C MET A 1 -4.14 10.03 -4.65
N HIS A 2 -4.84 10.70 -3.72
CA HIS A 2 -4.75 12.16 -3.51
C HIS A 2 -3.47 12.50 -2.75
N ARG A 3 -2.85 13.65 -3.00
CA ARG A 3 -1.74 14.16 -2.18
C ARG A 3 -2.25 15.25 -1.24
N ILE A 4 -1.63 15.39 -0.08
CA ILE A 4 -2.05 16.41 0.88
C ILE A 4 -1.89 17.82 0.31
N ASP A 5 -2.98 18.57 0.32
CA ASP A 5 -3.13 19.88 -0.32
C ASP A 5 -3.74 20.93 0.62
N THR A 6 -3.76 20.66 1.92
CA THR A 6 -4.15 21.64 2.93
C THR A 6 -3.19 22.82 2.98
N LEU A 7 -3.64 23.97 3.49
CA LEU A 7 -2.85 25.20 3.58
C LEU A 7 -1.53 25.03 4.36
N THR A 8 -1.49 24.07 5.29
CA THR A 8 -0.33 23.75 6.13
C THR A 8 0.54 22.61 5.56
N ALA A 9 0.23 22.11 4.36
CA ALA A 9 1.08 21.14 3.69
C ALA A 9 2.42 21.77 3.30
N VAL A 10 3.51 21.01 3.40
CA VAL A 10 4.81 21.48 2.92
C VAL A 10 4.86 21.32 1.42
N LYS A 11 4.83 22.45 0.71
CA LYS A 11 4.91 22.49 -0.74
C LYS A 11 6.20 21.82 -1.23
N ASP A 12 6.07 20.99 -2.27
CA ASP A 12 7.19 20.36 -2.97
C ASP A 12 8.18 19.55 -2.10
N LYS A 13 7.75 19.05 -0.92
CA LYS A 13 8.60 18.29 0.02
C LYS A 13 9.34 17.11 -0.65
N PHE A 14 8.71 16.48 -1.65
CA PHE A 14 9.27 15.35 -2.39
C PHE A 14 9.58 15.67 -3.87
N GLY A 15 9.71 16.96 -4.20
CA GLY A 15 9.92 17.47 -5.57
C GLY A 15 8.72 18.26 -6.12
N PRO A 16 8.83 18.84 -7.33
CA PRO A 16 7.80 19.71 -7.89
C PRO A 16 6.41 19.06 -7.95
N GLY A 17 5.41 19.73 -7.39
CA GLY A 17 4.02 19.28 -7.26
C GLY A 17 3.80 18.22 -6.18
N LYS A 18 4.82 17.82 -5.42
CA LYS A 18 4.75 16.71 -4.47
C LYS A 18 4.78 17.21 -3.03
N ASN A 19 3.66 17.77 -2.61
CA ASN A 19 3.44 18.22 -1.24
C ASN A 19 3.55 17.07 -0.23
N GLY A 20 3.90 17.39 1.02
CA GLY A 20 4.03 16.39 2.07
C GLY A 20 3.72 16.91 3.48
N PHE A 21 3.60 15.95 4.40
CA PHE A 21 3.30 16.21 5.81
C PHE A 21 4.50 16.76 6.58
N THR A 22 4.26 17.56 7.59
CA THR A 22 5.25 18.01 8.58
C THR A 22 4.64 18.03 9.97
N ASP A 23 5.47 17.73 10.96
CA ASP A 23 5.13 17.98 12.36
C ASP A 23 5.12 19.47 12.66
N GLY A 24 4.34 19.84 13.68
CA GLY A 24 4.35 21.16 14.26
C GLY A 24 5.60 21.38 15.11
N ASN A 25 6.04 22.64 15.22
CA ASN A 25 7.12 23.02 16.11
C ASN A 25 6.81 24.37 16.75
N LEU A 26 6.46 24.34 18.03
CA LEU A 26 6.09 25.53 18.81
C LEU A 26 7.22 26.55 18.89
N ARG A 27 8.48 26.09 18.99
CA ARG A 27 9.66 26.97 19.08
C ARG A 27 9.87 27.80 17.81
N THR A 28 9.50 27.25 16.66
CA THR A 28 9.65 27.95 15.36
C THR A 28 8.32 28.50 14.83
N GLY A 29 7.23 28.38 15.59
CA GLY A 29 5.88 28.75 15.13
C GLY A 29 5.35 27.91 13.96
N ARG A 30 5.94 26.74 13.68
CA ARG A 30 5.51 25.87 12.58
C ARG A 30 4.24 25.13 12.97
N LEU A 31 3.20 25.25 12.15
CA LEU A 31 1.99 24.43 12.28
C LEU A 31 2.24 23.01 11.75
N ALA A 32 1.61 22.03 12.39
CA ALA A 32 1.54 20.68 11.84
C ALA A 32 0.65 20.68 10.59
N THR A 33 0.89 19.74 9.66
CA THR A 33 0.02 19.57 8.50
C THR A 33 -1.38 19.12 8.94
N TRP A 34 -2.38 19.91 8.60
CA TRP A 34 -3.79 19.57 8.77
C TRP A 34 -4.18 18.40 7.89
N LEU A 35 -5.06 17.58 8.44
CA LEU A 35 -5.72 16.49 7.74
C LEU A 35 -7.03 17.00 7.12
N ASN A 36 -7.40 16.48 5.96
CA ASN A 36 -8.68 16.76 5.30
C ASN A 36 -9.36 15.46 4.87
N SER A 37 -10.67 15.50 4.68
CA SER A 37 -11.43 14.31 4.26
C SER A 37 -10.99 13.81 2.89
N ALA A 38 -10.80 14.71 1.91
CA ALA A 38 -10.40 14.33 0.55
C ALA A 38 -9.16 13.41 0.50
N MET A 39 -8.16 13.64 1.35
CA MET A 39 -6.98 12.77 1.44
C MET A 39 -7.30 11.41 2.07
N TRP A 40 -8.07 11.39 3.15
CA TRP A 40 -8.41 10.16 3.87
C TRP A 40 -9.41 9.29 3.11
N ASP A 41 -10.39 9.91 2.45
CA ASP A 41 -11.33 9.24 1.55
C ASP A 41 -10.53 8.59 0.40
N ALA A 42 -9.57 9.30 -0.20
CA ALA A 42 -8.73 8.72 -1.24
C ALA A 42 -7.88 7.55 -0.72
N ILE A 43 -7.37 7.58 0.51
CA ILE A 43 -6.64 6.44 1.09
C ILE A 43 -7.58 5.26 1.32
N GLN A 44 -8.79 5.51 1.82
CA GLN A 44 -9.80 4.48 2.04
C GLN A 44 -10.16 3.81 0.72
N GLU A 45 -10.51 4.57 -0.31
CA GLU A 45 -10.96 4.01 -1.60
C GLU A 45 -9.84 3.23 -2.31
N GLU A 46 -8.57 3.60 -2.14
CA GLU A 46 -7.44 2.80 -2.67
C GLU A 46 -7.34 1.43 -1.99
N ILE A 47 -7.61 1.35 -0.68
CA ILE A 47 -7.60 0.10 0.07
C ILE A 47 -8.85 -0.73 -0.24
N CYS A 48 -10.03 -0.11 -0.18
CA CYS A 48 -11.32 -0.73 -0.49
C CYS A 48 -11.33 -1.29 -1.91
N GLY A 49 -10.85 -0.52 -2.89
CA GLY A 49 -10.78 -0.96 -4.28
C GLY A 49 -9.93 -2.22 -4.48
N VAL A 50 -8.84 -2.42 -3.72
CA VAL A 50 -8.06 -3.68 -3.79
C VAL A 50 -8.88 -4.86 -3.25
N ILE A 51 -9.60 -4.66 -2.15
CA ILE A 51 -10.42 -5.70 -1.51
C ILE A 51 -11.59 -6.11 -2.39
N GLU A 52 -12.30 -5.14 -2.94
CA GLU A 52 -13.45 -5.36 -3.82
C GLU A 52 -13.01 -6.00 -5.14
N ASN A 53 -11.87 -5.60 -5.71
CA ASN A 53 -11.31 -6.25 -6.91
C ASN A 53 -10.90 -7.71 -6.68
N ALA A 54 -10.62 -8.10 -5.43
CA ALA A 54 -10.40 -9.49 -5.05
C ALA A 54 -11.72 -10.27 -4.87
N GLY A 55 -12.87 -9.63 -5.05
CA GLY A 55 -14.20 -10.22 -4.85
C GLY A 55 -14.63 -10.35 -3.40
N ILE A 56 -13.97 -9.67 -2.47
CA ILE A 56 -14.29 -9.68 -1.04
C ILE A 56 -15.25 -8.53 -0.74
N GLU A 57 -16.35 -8.81 -0.03
CA GLU A 57 -17.26 -7.77 0.47
C GLU A 57 -16.66 -7.05 1.69
N LEU A 58 -16.71 -5.72 1.72
CA LEU A 58 -16.16 -4.92 2.81
C LEU A 58 -16.89 -5.18 4.14
N ASN A 59 -16.12 -5.43 5.19
CA ASN A 59 -16.62 -5.71 6.54
C ASN A 59 -15.82 -4.90 7.56
N LYS A 60 -16.47 -3.88 8.16
CA LYS A 60 -15.84 -2.99 9.14
C LYS A 60 -15.36 -3.68 10.42
N GLU A 61 -15.89 -4.86 10.74
CA GLU A 61 -15.48 -5.65 11.91
C GLU A 61 -14.25 -6.54 11.61
N GLU A 62 -13.75 -6.52 10.37
CA GLU A 62 -12.66 -7.35 9.88
C GLU A 62 -11.47 -6.47 9.47
N HIS A 63 -10.31 -6.71 10.10
CA HIS A 63 -9.12 -5.87 9.95
C HIS A 63 -7.97 -6.52 9.17
N ASP A 64 -8.25 -7.64 8.49
CA ASP A 64 -7.29 -8.39 7.66
C ASP A 64 -7.72 -8.54 6.19
N GLN A 65 -8.78 -7.84 5.76
CA GLN A 65 -9.33 -7.96 4.41
C GLN A 65 -8.34 -7.57 3.30
N LEU A 66 -7.54 -6.51 3.50
CA LEU A 66 -6.50 -6.14 2.54
C LEU A 66 -5.44 -7.23 2.40
N TYR A 67 -5.06 -7.88 3.50
CA TYR A 67 -4.13 -8.99 3.49
C TYR A 67 -4.70 -10.19 2.71
N LYS A 68 -5.96 -10.56 2.97
CA LYS A 68 -6.68 -11.61 2.23
C LYS A 68 -6.78 -11.29 0.74
N ALA A 69 -7.10 -10.04 0.40
CA ALA A 69 -7.18 -9.58 -0.98
C ALA A 69 -5.83 -9.73 -1.71
N ILE A 70 -4.72 -9.32 -1.08
CA ILE A 70 -3.38 -9.50 -1.63
C ILE A 70 -3.07 -10.99 -1.82
N LEU A 71 -3.38 -11.85 -0.85
CA LEU A 71 -3.17 -13.29 -0.99
C LEU A 71 -3.99 -13.89 -2.14
N LEU A 72 -5.22 -13.45 -2.38
CA LEU A 72 -6.03 -13.96 -3.49
C LEU A 72 -5.53 -13.44 -4.85
N LEU A 73 -5.27 -12.15 -4.96
CA LEU A 73 -4.82 -11.54 -6.22
C LEU A 73 -3.41 -11.99 -6.60
N VAL A 74 -2.51 -12.10 -5.63
CA VAL A 74 -1.11 -12.49 -5.84
C VAL A 74 -0.95 -14.00 -5.76
N GLY A 75 -1.57 -14.69 -4.80
CA GLY A 75 -1.52 -16.16 -4.68
C GLY A 75 -2.32 -16.89 -5.75
N GLY A 76 -3.31 -16.25 -6.38
CA GLY A 76 -3.89 -16.75 -7.63
C GLY A 76 -2.98 -16.54 -8.86
N ALA A 77 -2.11 -15.52 -8.83
CA ALA A 77 -1.13 -15.25 -9.88
C ALA A 77 0.18 -16.06 -9.71
N ILE A 78 0.53 -16.40 -8.47
CA ILE A 78 1.58 -17.36 -8.11
C ILE A 78 0.90 -18.72 -8.04
N ASN A 79 0.76 -19.35 -9.22
CA ASN A 79 0.35 -20.75 -9.32
C ASN A 79 1.05 -21.55 -8.21
N GLU A 80 0.36 -22.49 -7.56
CA GLU A 80 1.00 -23.37 -6.56
C GLU A 80 2.24 -24.10 -7.14
N GLU A 81 2.39 -24.12 -8.47
CA GLU A 81 3.58 -24.55 -9.21
C GLU A 81 4.78 -23.59 -9.09
N ALA A 82 4.58 -22.28 -8.94
CA ALA A 82 5.64 -21.28 -8.77
C ALA A 82 6.20 -21.21 -7.33
N LEU A 83 5.50 -21.81 -6.37
CA LEU A 83 6.11 -22.16 -5.08
C LEU A 83 6.96 -23.41 -5.30
N LEU A 84 8.27 -23.21 -5.48
CA LEU A 84 9.39 -24.18 -5.54
C LEU A 84 9.33 -25.35 -4.53
N ILE A 85 8.36 -25.34 -3.61
CA ILE A 85 8.09 -26.32 -2.56
C ILE A 85 7.65 -27.67 -3.13
N LYS A 86 6.93 -27.74 -4.27
CA LYS A 86 6.46 -29.02 -4.81
C LYS A 86 7.55 -29.83 -5.52
N ASN A 87 8.60 -29.18 -6.03
CA ASN A 87 9.63 -29.81 -6.85
C ASN A 87 11.05 -29.72 -6.30
N ASN A 88 11.28 -29.09 -5.14
CA ASN A 88 12.61 -28.96 -4.53
C ASN A 88 13.69 -28.49 -5.54
N LEU A 89 13.39 -27.47 -6.34
CA LEU A 89 14.25 -26.92 -7.40
C LEU A 89 14.59 -27.90 -8.55
N SER A 90 13.86 -29.01 -8.72
CA SER A 90 14.12 -29.96 -9.81
C SER A 90 13.80 -29.40 -11.20
N ASP A 91 13.04 -28.32 -11.24
CA ASP A 91 12.57 -27.56 -12.40
C ASP A 91 13.46 -26.37 -12.75
N VAL A 92 14.51 -26.12 -11.96
CA VAL A 92 15.51 -25.08 -12.22
C VAL A 92 16.70 -25.69 -12.97
N GLU A 93 16.99 -25.20 -14.17
CA GLU A 93 18.07 -25.71 -15.03
C GLU A 93 19.46 -25.62 -14.38
N ASP A 94 19.71 -24.59 -13.55
CA ASP A 94 21.01 -24.30 -12.90
C ASP A 94 21.05 -24.62 -11.40
N LYS A 95 20.37 -25.69 -10.95
CA LYS A 95 20.35 -26.10 -9.53
C LYS A 95 21.74 -26.34 -8.91
N ASP A 96 22.73 -26.66 -9.73
CA ASP A 96 24.10 -27.00 -9.29
C ASP A 96 24.99 -25.75 -9.09
N GLU A 97 24.56 -24.55 -9.50
CA GLU A 97 25.29 -23.28 -9.27
C GLU A 97 24.96 -22.63 -7.92
N ALA A 98 24.03 -23.21 -7.15
CA ALA A 98 23.56 -22.67 -5.88
C ALA A 98 24.25 -23.26 -4.62
N VAL A 99 25.34 -24.04 -4.79
CA VAL A 99 26.15 -24.62 -3.69
C VAL A 99 27.49 -23.91 -3.55
#